data_AF-A0A977PK51-F1
#
_entry.id   AF-A0A977PK51-F1
#
_cell.length_a   1.000
_cell.length_b   1.000
_cell.length_c   1.000
_cell.angle_alpha   90.00
_cell.angle_beta   90.00
_cell.angle_gamma   90.00
#
_symmetry.space_group_name_H-M   'P 1'
#
loop_
_entity.id
_entity.type
_entity.pdbx_description
1 polymer ?
#
loop_
_entity_poly.entity_id
_entity_poly.type
_entity_poly.pdbx_seq_one_letter_code
_entity_poly.pdbx_strand_id
1 'polypeptide(L)'
;MGARKKEAPRRGSAGLRPRKRAADIVPRVRSWPKVDVAKPLAFLGYKVGMTHVLMVDDREHVDTAGQEIFVPVTVVETPPMVVLGARVYGYDPNRGHFVMGEVWRNPTDVIKEKLGEDVARKYLLGLSKRLPHMVESLGSGKGFEFKVPEKEFDVDLDKVRKVALIMTSIPFLAGGVSKKAVDILEVKVGGGVEDAFNFAKEKLGNLVDVEEVIEAGKFVDVIGVTKGKGFQGVIKRFGVKELPKWHKHRKGSRRIGARSSGKGTSSYVPQPGQMGYHRRTDYNKRVLMISDDPSKINVKGGWLHYGLVKSKYVVLAGSVFGPPKRPIVLRLPVRPPSWEPAGPPPINYISLSSKQGN
;
A
#
# COMPACT_ATOMS: atom_id res chain seq x y z
N MET A 1 -3.85 -33.27 35.22
CA MET A 1 -4.44 -32.80 33.95
C MET A 1 -4.14 -33.81 32.87
N GLY A 2 -5.16 -34.31 32.17
CA GLY A 2 -4.97 -35.27 31.08
C GLY A 2 -4.71 -34.60 29.73
N ALA A 3 -4.22 -35.37 28.77
CA ALA A 3 -4.11 -34.95 27.38
C ALA A 3 -5.48 -34.56 26.80
N ARG A 4 -5.48 -33.74 25.74
CA ARG A 4 -6.71 -33.26 25.11
C ARG A 4 -7.45 -34.44 24.45
N LYS A 5 -8.73 -34.66 24.81
CA LYS A 5 -9.55 -35.78 24.30
C LYS A 5 -9.68 -35.87 22.77
N LYS A 6 -9.68 -34.73 22.06
CA LYS A 6 -9.72 -34.67 20.60
C LYS A 6 -8.76 -33.58 20.10
N GLU A 7 -7.91 -33.93 19.16
CA GLU A 7 -7.02 -32.96 18.51
C GLU A 7 -7.81 -32.02 17.60
N ALA A 8 -7.34 -30.77 17.50
CA ALA A 8 -7.85 -29.83 16.51
C ALA A 8 -6.82 -28.71 16.30
N PRO A 9 -6.78 -28.10 15.11
CA PRO A 9 -5.92 -26.97 14.83
C PRO A 9 -6.16 -25.80 15.79
N ARG A 10 -5.10 -25.01 15.97
CA ARG A 10 -5.15 -23.77 16.76
C ARG A 10 -6.11 -22.75 16.12
N ARG A 11 -6.90 -22.07 16.96
CA ARG A 11 -7.74 -20.95 16.52
C ARG A 11 -6.92 -19.66 16.41
N GLY A 12 -6.65 -19.26 15.17
CA GLY A 12 -5.94 -18.04 14.80
C GLY A 12 -4.41 -18.18 14.82
N SER A 13 -3.78 -17.59 13.80
CA SER A 13 -2.32 -17.60 13.64
C SER A 13 -1.59 -16.89 14.79
N ALA A 14 -0.50 -17.51 15.25
CA ALA A 14 0.41 -16.96 16.25
C ALA A 14 1.37 -15.91 15.65
N GLY A 15 1.74 -16.02 14.37
CA GLY A 15 2.68 -15.10 13.70
C GLY A 15 2.14 -13.68 13.50
N LEU A 16 0.85 -13.46 13.72
CA LEU A 16 0.20 -12.14 13.64
C LEU A 16 0.03 -11.47 15.01
N ARG A 17 0.73 -11.97 16.03
CA ARG A 17 0.71 -11.42 17.40
C ARG A 17 1.87 -10.44 17.60
N PRO A 18 1.72 -9.41 18.44
CA PRO A 18 0.47 -8.98 19.07
C PRO A 18 -0.47 -8.32 18.04
N ARG A 19 -1.78 -8.57 18.16
CA ARG A 19 -2.80 -7.97 17.28
C ARG A 19 -3.14 -6.55 17.75
N LYS A 20 -2.26 -5.59 17.43
CA LYS A 20 -2.38 -4.16 17.78
C LYS A 20 -2.74 -3.31 16.56
N ARG A 21 -3.21 -2.08 16.82
CA ARG A 21 -3.43 -1.07 15.77
C ARG A 21 -2.10 -0.75 15.07
N ALA A 22 -2.15 -0.49 13.77
CA ALA A 22 -1.05 0.12 13.05
C ALA A 22 -0.80 1.52 13.64
N ALA A 23 0.48 1.89 13.77
CA ALA A 23 0.86 3.21 14.28
C ALA A 23 0.51 4.33 13.29
N ASP A 24 0.57 4.03 11.99
CA ASP A 24 0.27 4.96 10.91
C ASP A 24 -0.69 4.33 9.89
N ILE A 25 -1.43 5.17 9.19
CA ILE A 25 -2.31 4.81 8.08
C ILE A 25 -1.52 4.53 6.80
N VAL A 26 -0.44 5.29 6.55
CA VAL A 26 0.48 5.01 5.46
C VAL A 26 1.41 3.88 5.91
N PRO A 27 1.39 2.73 5.22
CA PRO A 27 2.16 1.60 5.68
C PRO A 27 3.65 1.81 5.42
N ARG A 28 4.47 1.68 6.46
CA ARG A 28 5.93 1.58 6.28
C ARG A 28 6.30 0.31 5.50
N VAL A 29 7.12 0.42 4.46
CA VAL A 29 7.74 -0.75 3.80
C VAL A 29 8.88 -1.28 4.66
N ARG A 30 8.90 -2.59 4.94
CA ARG A 30 9.89 -3.22 5.84
C ARG A 30 11.05 -3.91 5.12
N SER A 31 10.78 -4.42 3.93
CA SER A 31 11.74 -5.18 3.13
C SER A 31 11.61 -4.73 1.68
N TRP A 32 12.71 -4.85 0.94
CA TRP A 32 12.76 -4.48 -0.47
C TRP A 32 13.24 -5.68 -1.27
N PRO A 33 12.69 -5.92 -2.48
CA PRO A 33 13.22 -6.94 -3.36
C PRO A 33 14.63 -6.55 -3.84
N LYS A 34 15.39 -7.54 -4.30
CA LYS A 34 16.61 -7.31 -5.07
C LYS A 34 16.19 -7.24 -6.54
N VAL A 35 16.51 -6.12 -7.17
CA VAL A 35 16.18 -5.83 -8.57
C VAL A 35 17.41 -5.13 -9.12
N ASP A 36 17.93 -5.59 -10.26
CA ASP A 36 19.20 -5.11 -10.82
C ASP A 36 19.01 -3.89 -11.74
N VAL A 37 17.76 -3.47 -11.97
CA VAL A 37 17.43 -2.27 -12.74
C VAL A 37 17.22 -1.07 -11.81
N ALA A 38 17.84 0.06 -12.17
CA ALA A 38 17.66 1.34 -11.49
C ALA A 38 16.25 1.90 -11.71
N LYS A 39 15.33 1.56 -10.82
CA LYS A 39 13.97 2.11 -10.76
C LYS A 39 13.44 2.14 -9.33
N PRO A 40 12.42 2.97 -9.01
CA PRO A 40 11.77 2.90 -7.71
C PRO A 40 11.11 1.53 -7.54
N LEU A 41 11.15 0.97 -6.33
CA LEU A 41 10.63 -0.38 -6.08
C LEU A 41 9.21 -0.42 -5.51
N ALA A 42 8.61 0.74 -5.25
CA ALA A 42 7.23 0.85 -4.78
C ALA A 42 6.58 2.16 -5.20
N PHE A 43 5.25 2.14 -5.24
CA PHE A 43 4.40 3.26 -5.56
C PHE A 43 3.22 3.33 -4.57
N LEU A 44 2.69 4.53 -4.31
CA LEU A 44 1.52 4.73 -3.45
C LEU A 44 0.27 5.00 -4.29
N GLY A 45 -0.81 4.29 -4.00
CA GLY A 45 -2.12 4.54 -4.58
C GLY A 45 -3.23 4.54 -3.53
N TYR A 46 -4.45 4.88 -3.95
CA TYR A 46 -5.64 4.93 -3.10
C TYR A 46 -6.66 3.89 -3.54
N LYS A 47 -7.15 3.10 -2.58
CA LYS A 47 -8.17 2.09 -2.89
C LYS A 47 -9.45 2.76 -3.38
N VAL A 48 -9.90 2.40 -4.56
CA VAL A 48 -11.18 2.89 -5.13
C VAL A 48 -12.31 1.97 -4.69
N GLY A 49 -12.33 0.75 -5.22
CA GLY A 49 -13.43 -0.19 -5.07
C GLY A 49 -13.11 -1.52 -5.76
N MET A 50 -14.12 -2.39 -5.87
CA MET A 50 -14.00 -3.68 -6.53
C MET A 50 -15.08 -3.85 -7.59
N THR A 51 -14.70 -4.44 -8.72
CA THR A 51 -15.62 -4.92 -9.75
C THR A 51 -15.17 -6.31 -10.19
N HIS A 52 -15.61 -6.78 -11.35
CA HIS A 52 -15.11 -8.00 -11.95
C HIS A 52 -14.75 -7.77 -13.42
N VAL A 53 -13.86 -8.64 -13.90
CA VAL A 53 -13.50 -8.73 -15.31
C VAL A 53 -13.73 -10.15 -15.80
N LEU A 54 -14.01 -10.29 -17.09
CA LEU A 54 -13.87 -11.54 -17.81
C LEU A 54 -12.58 -11.43 -18.62
N MET A 55 -11.66 -12.37 -18.39
CA MET A 55 -10.36 -12.40 -19.05
C MET A 55 -10.07 -13.82 -19.52
N VAL A 56 -9.23 -13.95 -20.54
CA VAL A 56 -8.73 -15.27 -20.98
C VAL A 56 -7.65 -15.73 -19.99
N ASP A 57 -7.76 -16.98 -19.52
CA ASP A 57 -6.73 -17.58 -18.68
C ASP A 57 -5.51 -17.93 -19.51
N ASP A 58 -4.40 -17.24 -19.27
CA ASP A 58 -3.14 -17.37 -20.00
C ASP A 58 -2.13 -18.29 -19.30
N ARG A 59 -2.55 -18.98 -18.23
CA ARG A 59 -1.72 -19.97 -17.56
C ARG A 59 -1.65 -21.24 -18.39
N GLU A 60 -0.44 -21.76 -18.52
CA GLU A 60 -0.21 -23.06 -19.15
C GLU A 60 -0.51 -24.19 -18.16
N HIS A 61 -0.85 -25.38 -18.69
CA HIS A 61 -1.05 -26.61 -17.91
C HIS A 61 -2.12 -26.52 -16.81
N VAL A 62 -3.17 -25.72 -17.02
CA VAL A 62 -4.38 -25.69 -16.19
C VAL A 62 -5.61 -26.01 -17.04
N ASP A 63 -6.65 -26.59 -16.42
CA ASP A 63 -7.87 -26.99 -17.15
C ASP A 63 -8.60 -25.81 -17.82
N THR A 64 -8.42 -24.60 -17.28
CA THR A 64 -9.03 -23.36 -17.78
C THR A 64 -8.17 -22.64 -18.81
N ALA A 65 -7.02 -23.18 -19.21
CA ALA A 65 -6.10 -22.52 -20.15
C ALA A 65 -6.80 -22.16 -21.46
N GLY A 66 -6.68 -20.91 -21.89
CA GLY A 66 -7.34 -20.38 -23.08
C GLY A 66 -8.86 -20.14 -22.95
N GLN A 67 -9.46 -20.48 -21.80
CA GLN A 67 -10.89 -20.24 -21.54
C GLN A 67 -11.11 -18.87 -20.91
N GLU A 68 -12.30 -18.32 -21.11
CA GLU A 68 -12.72 -17.10 -20.42
C GLU A 68 -13.07 -17.41 -18.96
N ILE A 69 -12.43 -16.68 -18.04
CA ILE A 69 -12.62 -16.84 -16.60
C ILE A 69 -13.12 -15.56 -15.95
N PHE A 70 -13.98 -15.73 -14.95
CA PHE A 70 -14.44 -14.64 -14.09
C PHE A 70 -13.39 -14.32 -13.01
N VAL A 71 -12.93 -13.08 -12.97
CA VAL A 71 -11.95 -12.64 -11.98
C VAL A 71 -12.46 -11.39 -11.24
N PRO A 72 -12.64 -11.44 -9.91
CA PRO A 72 -12.90 -10.24 -9.13
C PRO A 72 -11.64 -9.37 -9.11
N VAL A 73 -11.80 -8.07 -9.26
CA VAL A 73 -10.67 -7.13 -9.33
C VAL A 73 -10.84 -5.98 -8.35
N THR A 74 -9.71 -5.43 -7.89
CA THR A 74 -9.67 -4.20 -7.11
C THR A 74 -9.03 -3.09 -7.94
N VAL A 75 -9.66 -1.92 -7.97
CA VAL A 75 -9.12 -0.73 -8.62
C VAL A 75 -8.39 0.14 -7.58
N VAL A 76 -7.18 0.56 -7.91
CA VAL A 76 -6.35 1.45 -7.10
C VAL A 76 -6.00 2.66 -7.96
N GLU A 77 -6.42 3.85 -7.55
CA GLU A 77 -6.10 5.09 -8.25
C GLU A 77 -4.71 5.57 -7.80
N THR A 78 -3.86 5.89 -8.75
CA THR A 78 -2.43 6.16 -8.59
C THR A 78 -2.10 7.50 -9.24
N PRO A 79 -2.42 8.63 -8.57
CA PRO A 79 -1.96 9.93 -9.05
C PRO A 79 -0.42 9.97 -9.08
N PRO A 80 0.19 10.81 -9.94
CA PRO A 80 1.64 10.95 -10.00
C PRO A 80 2.21 11.31 -8.63
N MET A 81 3.39 10.79 -8.33
CA MET A 81 4.11 11.09 -7.10
C MET A 81 5.27 12.04 -7.36
N VAL A 82 5.55 12.92 -6.41
CA VAL A 82 6.66 13.88 -6.46
C VAL A 82 7.85 13.26 -5.73
N VAL A 83 9.03 13.28 -6.32
CA VAL A 83 10.28 12.91 -5.65
C VAL A 83 10.84 14.15 -4.95
N LEU A 84 10.48 14.33 -3.69
CA LEU A 84 10.83 15.53 -2.92
C LEU A 84 12.30 15.54 -2.47
N GLY A 85 12.84 14.37 -2.21
CA GLY A 85 14.19 14.22 -1.70
C GLY A 85 14.74 12.83 -1.95
N ALA A 86 16.02 12.65 -1.67
CA ALA A 86 16.68 11.37 -1.73
C ALA A 86 17.59 11.22 -0.50
N ARG A 87 17.66 10.00 0.01
CA ARG A 87 18.37 9.63 1.23
C ARG A 87 19.27 8.46 0.95
N VAL A 88 20.50 8.59 1.42
CA VAL A 88 21.57 7.63 1.22
C VAL A 88 21.92 7.00 2.57
N TYR A 89 22.03 5.68 2.58
CA TYR A 89 22.26 4.88 3.77
C TYR A 89 23.57 4.11 3.68
N GLY A 90 24.34 4.20 4.75
CA GLY A 90 25.46 3.30 5.04
C GLY A 90 24.98 2.04 5.76
N TYR A 91 25.93 1.19 6.14
CA TYR A 91 25.66 0.04 6.98
C TYR A 91 26.75 -0.12 8.02
N ASP A 92 26.34 -0.21 9.28
CA ASP A 92 27.19 -0.57 10.41
C ASP A 92 26.68 -1.91 10.95
N PRO A 93 27.52 -2.95 11.09
CA PRO A 93 27.10 -4.25 11.66
C PRO A 93 26.41 -4.14 13.03
N ASN A 94 26.75 -3.15 13.85
CA ASN A 94 26.20 -2.97 15.20
C ASN A 94 24.88 -2.19 15.21
N ARG A 95 24.71 -1.21 14.30
CA ARG A 95 23.54 -0.32 14.25
C ARG A 95 22.55 -0.67 13.15
N GLY A 96 22.98 -1.42 12.14
CA GLY A 96 22.29 -1.63 10.89
C GLY A 96 22.45 -0.45 9.93
N HIS A 97 21.43 -0.19 9.13
CA HIS A 97 21.44 0.95 8.21
C HIS A 97 21.32 2.28 8.96
N PHE A 98 22.27 3.19 8.72
CA PHE A 98 22.23 4.56 9.22
C PHE A 98 22.23 5.54 8.06
N VAL A 99 21.66 6.73 8.29
CA VAL A 99 21.59 7.78 7.28
C VAL A 99 22.95 8.44 7.14
N MET A 100 23.51 8.43 5.93
CA MET A 100 24.76 9.13 5.63
C MET A 100 24.51 10.55 5.13
N GLY A 101 23.46 10.72 4.33
CA GLY A 101 23.10 12.02 3.78
C GLY A 101 21.66 12.03 3.26
N GLU A 102 21.07 13.21 3.24
CA GLU A 102 19.80 13.47 2.59
C GLU A 102 19.85 14.81 1.87
N VAL A 103 19.20 14.85 0.70
CA VAL A 103 19.05 16.06 -0.11
C VAL A 103 17.59 16.24 -0.45
N TRP A 104 17.20 17.50 -0.62
CA TRP A 104 15.85 17.93 -0.93
C TRP A 104 15.92 18.89 -2.12
N ARG A 105 14.94 18.81 -3.02
CA ARG A 105 14.86 19.67 -4.22
C ARG A 105 13.47 20.30 -4.27
N ASN A 106 13.37 21.55 -4.68
CA ASN A 106 12.10 22.22 -4.85
C ASN A 106 11.34 21.60 -6.05
N PRO A 107 10.17 20.96 -5.86
CA PRO A 107 9.43 20.36 -6.98
C PRO A 107 8.44 21.35 -7.63
N THR A 108 8.37 22.59 -7.16
CA THR A 108 7.27 23.52 -7.48
C THR A 108 7.24 23.87 -8.96
N ASP A 109 8.38 24.10 -9.60
CA ASP A 109 8.45 24.52 -11.00
C ASP A 109 7.99 23.39 -11.93
N VAL A 110 8.45 22.15 -11.68
CA VAL A 110 8.00 20.96 -12.42
C VAL A 110 6.50 20.73 -12.25
N ILE A 111 5.96 20.93 -11.05
CA ILE A 111 4.51 20.79 -10.81
C ILE A 111 3.73 21.88 -11.54
N LYS A 112 4.20 23.12 -11.54
CA LYS A 112 3.55 24.23 -12.26
C LYS A 112 3.51 23.96 -13.76
N GLU A 113 4.63 23.52 -14.33
CA GLU A 113 4.75 23.21 -15.76
C GLU A 113 3.85 22.04 -16.16
N LYS A 114 3.90 20.91 -15.44
CA LYS A 114 3.22 19.68 -15.84
C LYS A 114 1.75 19.59 -15.40
N LEU A 115 1.40 20.19 -14.27
CA LEU A 115 0.09 20.01 -13.62
C LEU A 115 -0.65 21.33 -13.36
N GLY A 116 0.01 22.47 -13.58
CA GLY A 116 -0.57 23.79 -13.42
C GLY A 116 -0.37 24.43 -12.05
N GLU A 117 -0.52 25.75 -12.01
CA GLU A 117 -0.20 26.59 -10.86
C GLU A 117 -1.08 26.32 -9.62
N ASP A 118 -2.38 26.05 -9.83
CA ASP A 118 -3.29 25.74 -8.73
C ASP A 118 -2.94 24.40 -8.05
N VAL A 119 -2.42 23.43 -8.81
CA VAL A 119 -1.95 22.14 -8.26
C VAL A 119 -0.71 22.37 -7.41
N ALA A 120 0.26 23.16 -7.88
CA ALA A 120 1.47 23.50 -7.13
C ALA A 120 1.13 24.19 -5.79
N ARG A 121 0.23 25.18 -5.83
CA ARG A 121 -0.26 25.87 -4.62
C ARG A 121 -0.92 24.93 -3.62
N LYS A 122 -1.82 24.05 -4.09
CA LYS A 122 -2.49 23.04 -3.25
C LYS A 122 -1.51 22.01 -2.70
N TYR A 123 -0.50 21.63 -3.48
CA TYR A 123 0.56 20.73 -3.06
C TYR A 123 1.38 21.32 -1.91
N LEU A 124 1.83 22.58 -2.01
CA LEU A 124 2.58 23.25 -0.93
C LEU A 124 1.75 23.41 0.36
N LEU A 125 0.45 23.70 0.25
CA LEU A 125 -0.48 23.65 1.39
C LEU A 125 -0.59 22.22 1.99
N GLY A 126 -0.55 21.19 1.15
CA GLY A 126 -0.55 19.80 1.59
C GLY A 126 0.75 19.41 2.29
N LEU A 127 1.86 19.91 1.79
CA LEU A 127 3.21 19.70 2.30
C LEU A 127 3.38 20.40 3.65
N SER A 128 2.92 21.65 3.80
CA SER A 128 3.02 22.40 5.07
C SER A 128 2.30 21.71 6.24
N LYS A 129 1.24 20.94 5.96
CA LYS A 129 0.54 20.13 6.98
C LYS A 129 1.32 18.92 7.48
N ARG A 130 2.31 18.44 6.72
CA ARG A 130 3.09 17.24 7.04
C ARG A 130 4.54 17.56 7.39
N LEU A 131 5.15 18.46 6.63
CA LEU A 131 6.53 18.91 6.76
C LEU A 131 6.52 20.45 6.82
N PRO A 132 6.02 21.04 7.93
CA PRO A 132 5.93 22.49 8.07
C PRO A 132 7.28 23.20 7.98
N HIS A 133 8.36 22.54 8.37
CA HIS A 133 9.72 23.08 8.30
C HIS A 133 10.27 23.23 6.87
N MET A 134 9.60 22.64 5.87
CA MET A 134 10.02 22.75 4.47
C MET A 134 9.36 23.89 3.71
N VAL A 135 8.34 24.51 4.30
CA VAL A 135 7.45 25.42 3.61
C VAL A 135 7.22 26.68 4.45
N GLU A 136 7.38 27.85 3.84
CA GLU A 136 7.12 29.15 4.43
C GLU A 136 5.74 29.67 4.01
N SER A 137 5.03 30.31 4.93
CA SER A 137 3.75 30.97 4.64
C SER A 137 4.03 32.41 4.19
N LEU A 138 3.55 32.78 3.00
CA LEU A 138 3.74 34.13 2.43
C LEU A 138 2.73 35.16 2.98
N GLY A 139 1.92 34.78 3.99
CA GLY A 139 0.89 35.62 4.60
C GLY A 139 -0.53 35.25 4.18
N SER A 140 -1.53 35.93 4.77
CA SER A 140 -2.95 35.65 4.55
C SER A 140 -3.33 35.76 3.07
N GLY A 141 -3.66 34.62 2.45
CA GLY A 141 -4.11 34.55 1.05
C GLY A 141 -3.01 34.48 -0.01
N LYS A 142 -1.74 34.74 0.35
CA LYS A 142 -0.61 34.76 -0.62
C LYS A 142 0.00 33.38 -0.90
N GLY A 143 -0.42 32.34 -0.16
CA GLY A 143 0.00 30.97 -0.39
C GLY A 143 1.26 30.57 0.39
N PHE A 144 1.99 29.60 -0.16
CA PHE A 144 3.11 28.95 0.48
C PHE A 144 4.30 28.89 -0.49
N GLU A 145 5.51 28.92 0.03
CA GLU A 145 6.75 28.80 -0.75
C GLU A 145 7.67 27.73 -0.16
N PHE A 146 8.41 27.03 -1.01
CA PHE A 146 9.37 26.02 -0.57
C PHE A 146 10.66 26.71 -0.07
N LYS A 147 11.07 26.41 1.17
CA LYS A 147 12.16 27.13 1.86
C LYS A 147 13.47 26.35 1.94
N VAL A 148 13.45 25.03 1.74
CA VAL A 148 14.64 24.21 2.00
C VAL A 148 15.72 24.53 0.96
N PRO A 149 16.95 24.87 1.38
CA PRO A 149 18.03 25.12 0.45
C PRO A 149 18.40 23.83 -0.26
N GLU A 150 18.66 23.95 -1.56
CA GLU A 150 19.07 22.82 -2.38
C GLU A 150 20.53 22.51 -2.08
N LYS A 151 20.80 21.26 -1.72
CA LYS A 151 22.13 20.76 -1.38
C LYS A 151 22.53 19.67 -2.36
N GLU A 152 23.80 19.64 -2.71
CA GLU A 152 24.36 18.51 -3.45
C GLU A 152 24.69 17.35 -2.51
N PHE A 153 24.77 16.16 -3.09
CA PHE A 153 25.21 14.98 -2.36
C PHE A 153 26.73 15.05 -2.14
N ASP A 154 27.14 15.29 -0.91
CA ASP A 154 28.52 15.13 -0.46
C ASP A 154 28.63 13.81 0.32
N VAL A 155 28.72 12.69 -0.41
CA VAL A 155 28.80 11.35 0.18
C VAL A 155 29.73 10.45 -0.63
N ASP A 156 30.62 9.78 0.10
CA ASP A 156 31.49 8.73 -0.40
C ASP A 156 30.66 7.50 -0.80
N LEU A 157 30.59 7.22 -2.12
CA LEU A 157 29.78 6.16 -2.72
C LEU A 157 30.21 4.76 -2.28
N ASP A 158 31.48 4.55 -1.93
CA ASP A 158 32.00 3.24 -1.52
C ASP A 158 31.37 2.75 -0.21
N LYS A 159 30.96 3.69 0.64
CA LYS A 159 30.31 3.42 1.94
C LYS A 159 28.79 3.27 1.80
N VAL A 160 28.23 3.60 0.64
CA VAL A 160 26.79 3.55 0.40
C VAL A 160 26.33 2.12 0.18
N ARG A 161 25.25 1.74 0.87
CA ARG A 161 24.63 0.41 0.74
C ARG A 161 23.18 0.46 0.27
N LYS A 162 22.51 1.59 0.42
CA LYS A 162 21.12 1.77 -0.01
C LYS A 162 20.84 3.22 -0.36
N VAL A 163 20.28 3.43 -1.54
CA VAL A 163 19.70 4.71 -1.97
C VAL A 163 18.18 4.60 -1.89
N ALA A 164 17.52 5.63 -1.36
CA ALA A 164 16.08 5.70 -1.28
C ALA A 164 15.56 7.09 -1.66
N LEU A 165 14.46 7.13 -2.39
CA LEU A 165 13.71 8.33 -2.70
C LEU A 165 12.68 8.61 -1.61
N ILE A 166 12.50 9.87 -1.28
CA ILE A 166 11.43 10.37 -0.41
C ILE A 166 10.34 10.90 -1.34
N MET A 167 9.37 10.03 -1.62
CA MET A 167 8.29 10.31 -2.54
C MET A 167 7.06 10.81 -1.78
N THR A 168 6.37 11.80 -2.34
CA THR A 168 5.15 12.36 -1.79
C THR A 168 4.01 12.27 -2.79
N SER A 169 2.86 11.78 -2.33
CA SER A 169 1.64 11.73 -3.15
C SER A 169 1.05 13.13 -3.38
N ILE A 170 0.25 13.28 -4.44
CA ILE A 170 -0.67 14.42 -4.61
C ILE A 170 -2.12 13.92 -4.46
N PRO A 171 -2.67 13.81 -3.22
CA PRO A 171 -3.89 13.04 -2.98
C PRO A 171 -5.14 13.64 -3.62
N PHE A 172 -5.20 14.96 -3.77
CA PHE A 172 -6.37 15.65 -4.29
C PHE A 172 -6.53 15.54 -5.82
N LEU A 173 -5.52 15.00 -6.52
CA LEU A 173 -5.67 14.59 -7.92
C LEU A 173 -6.47 13.29 -8.04
N ALA A 174 -6.44 12.45 -7.00
CA ALA A 174 -7.29 11.26 -6.95
C ALA A 174 -8.74 11.69 -6.73
N GLY A 175 -9.64 11.30 -7.63
CA GLY A 175 -10.98 11.87 -7.70
C GLY A 175 -11.83 11.66 -6.44
N GLY A 176 -11.63 10.53 -5.74
CA GLY A 176 -12.39 10.20 -4.53
C GLY A 176 -11.78 10.67 -3.20
N VAL A 177 -10.58 11.26 -3.23
CA VAL A 177 -9.81 11.56 -2.02
C VAL A 177 -9.81 13.06 -1.74
N SER A 178 -10.57 13.49 -0.74
CA SER A 178 -10.66 14.90 -0.32
C SER A 178 -9.49 15.38 0.56
N LYS A 179 -8.43 14.58 0.64
CA LYS A 179 -7.29 14.84 1.53
C LYS A 179 -6.34 15.86 0.90
N LYS A 180 -6.07 16.95 1.61
CA LYS A 180 -5.04 17.93 1.20
C LYS A 180 -3.63 17.55 1.64
N ALA A 181 -3.50 16.98 2.85
CA ALA A 181 -2.20 16.61 3.40
C ALA A 181 -1.55 15.49 2.58
N VAL A 182 -0.29 15.67 2.20
CA VAL A 182 0.45 14.65 1.42
C VAL A 182 0.69 13.37 2.23
N ASP A 183 0.88 12.26 1.53
CA ASP A 183 1.41 11.02 2.08
C ASP A 183 2.87 10.86 1.68
N ILE A 184 3.72 10.57 2.66
CA ILE A 184 5.16 10.43 2.47
C ILE A 184 5.49 8.94 2.43
N LEU A 185 6.28 8.53 1.44
CA LEU A 185 6.77 7.17 1.28
C LEU A 185 8.26 7.21 0.97
N GLU A 186 9.05 6.56 1.81
CA GLU A 186 10.44 6.26 1.47
C GLU A 186 10.48 5.00 0.59
N VAL A 187 11.05 5.12 -0.60
CA VAL A 187 11.12 4.05 -1.61
C VAL A 187 12.57 3.75 -1.95
N LYS A 188 13.01 2.49 -1.78
CA LYS A 188 14.34 2.08 -2.23
C LYS A 188 14.39 2.11 -3.77
N VAL A 189 15.51 2.56 -4.33
CA VAL A 189 15.83 2.43 -5.76
C VAL A 189 16.54 1.08 -5.98
N GLY A 190 16.13 0.34 -7.01
CA GLY A 190 16.82 -0.87 -7.49
C GLY A 190 18.16 -0.55 -8.16
N GLY A 191 18.83 -1.57 -8.68
CA GLY A 191 20.09 -1.44 -9.40
C GLY A 191 21.34 -1.46 -8.52
N GLY A 192 22.48 -1.33 -9.18
CA GLY A 192 23.76 -1.05 -8.54
C GLY A 192 23.71 0.26 -7.75
N VAL A 193 24.62 0.44 -6.79
CA VAL A 193 24.63 1.63 -5.92
C VAL A 193 24.83 2.91 -6.74
N GLU A 194 25.74 2.88 -7.71
CA GLU A 194 26.05 4.01 -8.60
C GLU A 194 24.85 4.34 -9.50
N ASP A 195 24.29 3.34 -10.18
CA ASP A 195 23.11 3.52 -11.05
C ASP A 195 21.92 4.05 -10.26
N ALA A 196 21.68 3.50 -9.05
CA ALA A 196 20.62 3.94 -8.16
C ALA A 196 20.80 5.40 -7.72
N PHE A 197 22.05 5.82 -7.51
CA PHE A 197 22.38 7.18 -7.12
C PHE A 197 22.22 8.18 -8.27
N ASN A 198 22.69 7.81 -9.47
CA ASN A 198 22.51 8.61 -10.69
C ASN A 198 21.02 8.76 -11.03
N PHE A 199 20.27 7.67 -10.98
CA PHE A 199 18.81 7.67 -11.15
C PHE A 199 18.13 8.58 -10.11
N ALA A 200 18.57 8.52 -8.85
CA ALA A 200 18.01 9.38 -7.81
C ALA A 200 18.29 10.87 -8.06
N LYS A 201 19.49 11.22 -8.55
CA LYS A 201 19.84 12.59 -8.96
C LYS A 201 18.96 13.10 -10.10
N GLU A 202 18.71 12.27 -11.11
CA GLU A 202 17.87 12.63 -12.25
C GLU A 202 16.40 12.84 -11.85
N LYS A 203 15.85 11.95 -11.00
CA LYS A 203 14.45 12.01 -10.60
C LYS A 203 14.16 13.00 -9.47
N LEU A 204 15.17 13.55 -8.81
CA LEU A 204 14.99 14.54 -7.74
C LEU A 204 14.25 15.80 -8.23
N GLY A 205 13.17 16.17 -7.55
CA GLY A 205 12.29 17.29 -7.92
C GLY A 205 11.28 16.95 -9.03
N ASN A 206 11.42 15.79 -9.68
CA ASN A 206 10.56 15.37 -10.77
C ASN A 206 9.33 14.58 -10.31
N LEU A 207 8.36 14.45 -11.23
CA LEU A 207 7.22 13.55 -11.09
C LEU A 207 7.60 12.14 -11.54
N VAL A 208 7.05 11.14 -10.85
CA VAL A 208 7.15 9.73 -11.19
C VAL A 208 5.75 9.16 -11.31
N ASP A 209 5.51 8.49 -12.43
CA ASP A 209 4.27 7.76 -12.69
C ASP A 209 4.36 6.29 -12.28
N VAL A 210 3.21 5.64 -12.14
CA VAL A 210 3.14 4.24 -11.72
C VAL A 210 3.77 3.27 -12.73
N GLU A 211 3.76 3.62 -14.01
CA GLU A 211 4.32 2.81 -15.11
C GLU A 211 5.85 2.70 -15.05
N GLU A 212 6.52 3.69 -14.47
CA GLU A 212 7.98 3.64 -14.24
C GLU A 212 8.37 2.61 -13.16
N VAL A 213 7.40 2.21 -12.33
CA VAL A 213 7.61 1.29 -11.21
C VAL A 213 7.06 -0.11 -11.53
N ILE A 214 5.85 -0.16 -12.07
CA ILE A 214 5.04 -1.38 -12.20
C ILE A 214 4.63 -1.56 -13.66
N GLU A 215 4.80 -2.78 -14.15
CA GLU A 215 4.39 -3.19 -15.50
C GLU A 215 3.10 -4.00 -15.44
N ALA A 216 2.21 -3.82 -16.41
CA ALA A 216 1.01 -4.63 -16.54
C ALA A 216 1.37 -6.10 -16.83
N GLY A 217 0.58 -7.03 -16.32
CA GLY A 217 0.84 -8.47 -16.40
C GLY A 217 1.65 -9.02 -15.23
N LYS A 218 2.60 -8.24 -14.68
CA LYS A 218 3.48 -8.69 -13.59
C LYS A 218 2.79 -8.73 -12.23
N PHE A 219 3.46 -9.34 -11.27
CA PHE A 219 3.01 -9.43 -9.89
C PHE A 219 3.48 -8.25 -9.05
N VAL A 220 2.69 -7.87 -8.05
CA VAL A 220 3.02 -6.87 -7.04
C VAL A 220 2.63 -7.34 -5.64
N ASP A 221 3.41 -6.91 -4.65
CA ASP A 221 3.07 -7.03 -3.24
C ASP A 221 2.29 -5.80 -2.79
N VAL A 222 1.15 -6.03 -2.16
CA VAL A 222 0.26 -4.98 -1.69
C VAL A 222 0.43 -4.80 -0.19
N ILE A 223 0.79 -3.59 0.25
CA ILE A 223 1.02 -3.25 1.66
C ILE A 223 0.02 -2.17 2.08
N GLY A 224 -0.55 -2.31 3.28
CA GLY A 224 -1.46 -1.30 3.84
C GLY A 224 -2.14 -1.73 5.11
N VAL A 225 -3.20 -1.01 5.47
CA VAL A 225 -3.89 -1.15 6.76
C VAL A 225 -5.30 -1.68 6.55
N THR A 226 -5.61 -2.78 7.24
CA THR A 226 -6.93 -3.44 7.20
C THR A 226 -8.05 -2.57 7.77
N LYS A 227 -9.31 -2.79 7.36
CA LYS A 227 -10.48 -2.09 7.92
C LYS A 227 -10.58 -2.33 9.43
N GLY A 228 -10.71 -1.25 10.20
CA GLY A 228 -10.89 -1.31 11.66
C GLY A 228 -12.25 -1.91 12.03
N LYS A 229 -12.28 -2.76 13.06
CA LYS A 229 -13.51 -3.33 13.63
C LYS A 229 -13.64 -3.07 15.14
N GLY A 230 -12.78 -2.23 15.72
CA GLY A 230 -12.79 -1.90 17.14
C GLY A 230 -12.44 -3.07 18.06
N PHE A 231 -12.93 -3.01 19.30
CA PHE A 231 -12.82 -4.10 20.27
C PHE A 231 -13.78 -5.22 19.89
N GLN A 232 -13.29 -6.46 19.79
CA GLN A 232 -14.07 -7.62 19.40
C GLN A 232 -13.88 -8.77 20.39
N GLY A 233 -14.96 -9.52 20.63
CA GLY A 233 -14.95 -10.73 21.43
C GLY A 233 -14.14 -11.87 20.77
N VAL A 234 -13.83 -12.90 21.55
CA VAL A 234 -13.00 -14.04 21.12
C VAL A 234 -13.54 -14.79 19.91
N ILE A 235 -14.86 -14.90 19.78
CA ILE A 235 -15.50 -15.59 18.65
C ILE A 235 -15.18 -14.86 17.34
N LYS A 236 -15.54 -13.58 17.23
CA LYS A 236 -15.31 -12.81 15.99
C LYS A 236 -13.82 -12.53 15.74
N ARG A 237 -13.00 -12.38 16.79
CA ARG A 237 -11.58 -12.06 16.67
C ARG A 237 -10.70 -13.26 16.28
N PHE A 238 -11.05 -14.47 16.74
CA PHE A 238 -10.22 -15.68 16.56
C PHE A 238 -10.95 -16.88 15.94
N GLY A 239 -12.26 -16.82 15.72
CA GLY A 239 -13.05 -17.94 15.20
C GLY A 239 -13.20 -19.08 16.21
N VAL A 240 -13.26 -18.74 17.52
CA VAL A 240 -13.50 -19.73 18.58
C VAL A 240 -14.95 -20.21 18.51
N LYS A 241 -15.17 -21.52 18.70
CA LYS A 241 -16.52 -22.10 18.76
C LYS A 241 -17.27 -21.52 19.97
N GLU A 242 -18.50 -21.07 19.75
CA GLU A 242 -19.38 -20.62 20.82
C GLU A 242 -19.72 -21.79 21.76
N LEU A 243 -19.81 -21.52 23.07
CA LEU A 243 -20.23 -22.54 24.02
C LEU A 243 -21.71 -22.91 23.82
N PRO A 244 -22.14 -24.13 24.17
CA PRO A 244 -23.51 -24.57 23.92
C PRO A 244 -24.54 -23.69 24.63
N LYS A 245 -25.56 -23.22 23.90
CA LYS A 245 -26.58 -22.32 24.46
C LYS A 245 -27.52 -23.01 25.45
N TRP A 246 -27.72 -24.33 25.32
CA TRP A 246 -28.60 -25.12 26.19
C TRP A 246 -28.07 -25.17 27.63
N HIS A 247 -26.76 -25.07 27.80
CA HIS A 247 -26.16 -24.92 29.12
C HIS A 247 -26.31 -23.45 29.53
N LYS A 248 -27.15 -23.16 30.54
CA LYS A 248 -27.39 -21.80 31.07
C LYS A 248 -26.12 -21.20 31.69
N HIS A 249 -25.18 -20.77 30.85
CA HIS A 249 -23.91 -20.22 31.28
C HIS A 249 -24.14 -18.90 32.02
N ARG A 250 -23.91 -18.87 33.34
CA ARG A 250 -24.10 -17.68 34.21
C ARG A 250 -23.46 -16.38 33.69
N LYS A 251 -22.40 -16.45 32.87
CA LYS A 251 -21.72 -15.27 32.28
C LYS A 251 -21.67 -15.31 30.75
N GLY A 252 -22.70 -15.87 30.11
CA GLY A 252 -22.85 -15.93 28.65
C GLY A 252 -22.04 -17.02 27.94
N SER A 253 -22.48 -17.37 26.72
CA SER A 253 -21.89 -18.42 25.85
C SER A 253 -20.71 -17.94 25.00
N ARG A 254 -20.57 -16.62 24.79
CA ARG A 254 -19.67 -16.02 23.79
C ARG A 254 -18.23 -15.84 24.28
N ARG A 255 -17.67 -16.89 24.88
CA ARG A 255 -16.34 -16.89 25.52
C ARG A 255 -15.61 -18.21 25.27
N ILE A 256 -14.37 -18.28 25.73
CA ILE A 256 -13.61 -19.54 25.78
C ILE A 256 -14.02 -20.31 27.03
N GLY A 257 -14.02 -21.64 26.95
CA GLY A 257 -14.25 -22.52 28.10
C GLY A 257 -13.12 -22.44 29.12
N ALA A 258 -11.99 -23.08 28.85
CA ALA A 258 -10.81 -23.08 29.72
C ALA A 258 -9.76 -22.04 29.27
N ARG A 259 -9.28 -21.20 30.19
CA ARG A 259 -8.26 -20.17 29.90
C ARG A 259 -6.84 -20.65 30.10
N SER A 260 -6.58 -21.56 31.04
CA SER A 260 -5.24 -22.10 31.26
C SER A 260 -5.28 -23.39 32.06
N SER A 261 -4.11 -23.96 32.24
CA SER A 261 -3.84 -25.25 32.86
C SER A 261 -3.37 -25.10 34.33
N GLY A 262 -3.78 -24.02 35.01
CA GLY A 262 -3.43 -23.71 36.41
C GLY A 262 -2.20 -22.80 36.62
N LYS A 263 -1.20 -22.84 35.73
CA LYS A 263 -0.01 -21.95 35.78
C LYS A 263 -0.19 -20.72 34.87
N GLY A 264 -0.68 -19.61 35.43
CA GLY A 264 -0.83 -18.33 34.71
C GLY A 264 -1.70 -18.39 33.46
N THR A 265 -1.87 -17.27 32.74
CA THR A 265 -2.53 -17.29 31.42
C THR A 265 -1.48 -17.20 30.33
N SER A 266 -1.36 -18.25 29.52
CA SER A 266 -0.46 -18.24 28.37
C SER A 266 -0.89 -17.16 27.38
N SER A 267 0.09 -16.42 26.85
CA SER A 267 -0.15 -15.37 25.86
C SER A 267 -0.84 -15.93 24.60
N TYR A 268 -0.65 -17.22 24.32
CA TYR A 268 -1.23 -17.95 23.21
C TYR A 268 -2.74 -18.18 23.32
N VAL A 269 -3.34 -17.99 24.48
CA VAL A 269 -4.78 -18.16 24.67
C VAL A 269 -5.50 -17.02 23.91
N PRO A 270 -6.51 -17.31 23.07
CA PRO A 270 -7.25 -16.24 22.41
C PRO A 270 -7.93 -15.34 23.46
N GLN A 271 -7.81 -14.03 23.31
CA GLN A 271 -8.42 -13.05 24.24
C GLN A 271 -9.23 -12.02 23.46
N PRO A 272 -10.27 -11.41 24.04
CA PRO A 272 -10.96 -10.30 23.39
C PRO A 272 -10.01 -9.10 23.23
N GLY A 273 -10.30 -8.22 22.29
CA GLY A 273 -9.45 -7.05 22.04
C GLY A 273 -9.57 -6.49 20.64
N GLN A 274 -8.63 -5.62 20.27
CA GLN A 274 -8.60 -4.98 18.96
C GLN A 274 -8.64 -5.99 17.80
N MET A 275 -9.54 -5.75 16.84
CA MET A 275 -9.62 -6.44 15.56
C MET A 275 -9.61 -5.43 14.41
N GLY A 276 -8.80 -5.70 13.39
CA GLY A 276 -8.65 -4.80 12.25
C GLY A 276 -7.80 -3.57 12.59
N TYR A 277 -7.59 -2.71 11.59
CA TYR A 277 -6.59 -1.64 11.65
C TYR A 277 -5.18 -2.20 11.87
N HIS A 278 -4.90 -3.41 11.38
CA HIS A 278 -3.58 -4.03 11.38
C HIS A 278 -2.89 -3.76 10.05
N ARG A 279 -1.59 -3.49 10.07
CA ARG A 279 -0.76 -3.48 8.86
C ARG A 279 -0.59 -4.90 8.32
N ARG A 280 -0.79 -5.09 7.02
CA ARG A 280 -0.61 -6.36 6.31
C ARG A 280 0.13 -6.15 5.00
N THR A 281 0.74 -7.24 4.54
CA THR A 281 1.31 -7.39 3.21
C THR A 281 0.62 -8.60 2.59
N ASP A 282 0.02 -8.41 1.43
CA ASP A 282 -0.55 -9.47 0.60
C ASP A 282 0.38 -9.62 -0.61
N TYR A 283 0.82 -10.84 -0.87
CA TYR A 283 1.90 -11.10 -1.82
C TYR A 283 1.33 -11.51 -3.18
N ASN A 284 2.08 -11.24 -4.24
CA ASN A 284 1.86 -11.81 -5.58
C ASN A 284 0.46 -11.53 -6.15
N LYS A 285 0.01 -10.27 -6.07
CA LYS A 285 -1.20 -9.82 -6.79
C LYS A 285 -0.84 -9.50 -8.21
N ARG A 286 -1.55 -10.10 -9.17
CA ARG A 286 -1.33 -9.82 -10.58
C ARG A 286 -1.91 -8.46 -10.96
N VAL A 287 -1.12 -7.66 -11.67
CA VAL A 287 -1.59 -6.44 -12.32
C VAL A 287 -2.20 -6.81 -13.65
N LEU A 288 -3.49 -6.53 -13.83
CA LEU A 288 -4.20 -6.88 -15.06
C LEU A 288 -4.10 -5.75 -16.09
N MET A 289 -4.25 -4.52 -15.64
CA MET A 289 -4.26 -3.33 -16.49
C MET A 289 -3.75 -2.12 -15.71
N ILE A 290 -3.02 -1.25 -16.41
CA ILE A 290 -2.70 0.12 -16.00
C ILE A 290 -3.25 1.02 -17.11
N SER A 291 -4.03 2.04 -16.75
CA SER A 291 -4.64 2.93 -17.72
C SER A 291 -4.91 4.28 -17.08
N ASP A 292 -4.96 5.32 -17.91
CA ASP A 292 -5.34 6.68 -17.57
C ASP A 292 -6.81 6.98 -17.88
N ASP A 293 -7.37 6.32 -18.91
CA ASP A 293 -8.75 6.51 -19.36
C ASP A 293 -9.80 6.14 -18.28
N PRO A 294 -10.51 7.14 -17.70
CA PRO A 294 -11.50 6.90 -16.66
C PRO A 294 -12.77 6.21 -17.16
N SER A 295 -13.07 6.28 -18.46
CA SER A 295 -14.30 5.73 -19.03
C SER A 295 -14.33 4.19 -18.99
N LYS A 296 -13.16 3.57 -19.09
CA LYS A 296 -12.99 2.10 -19.03
C LYS A 296 -13.22 1.49 -17.65
N ILE A 297 -13.29 2.30 -16.59
CA ILE A 297 -13.34 1.79 -15.21
C ILE A 297 -14.43 2.41 -14.34
N ASN A 298 -14.88 3.64 -14.64
CA ASN A 298 -15.90 4.28 -13.84
C ASN A 298 -17.26 3.59 -14.02
N VAL A 299 -17.79 3.09 -12.90
CA VAL A 299 -19.10 2.47 -12.84
C VAL A 299 -20.21 3.52 -12.94
N LYS A 300 -21.38 3.14 -13.47
CA LYS A 300 -22.57 4.01 -13.49
C LYS A 300 -22.91 4.50 -12.07
N GLY A 301 -23.07 5.81 -11.89
CA GLY A 301 -23.33 6.42 -10.58
C GLY A 301 -22.10 6.55 -9.66
N GLY A 302 -20.91 6.18 -10.14
CA GLY A 302 -19.65 6.30 -9.41
C GLY A 302 -19.42 5.23 -8.35
N TRP A 303 -18.17 5.15 -7.88
CA TRP A 303 -17.74 4.16 -6.92
C TRP A 303 -18.25 4.46 -5.50
N LEU A 304 -18.82 3.45 -4.86
CA LEU A 304 -19.41 3.59 -3.53
C LEU A 304 -18.39 4.09 -2.49
N HIS A 305 -18.73 5.19 -1.81
CA HIS A 305 -17.88 5.88 -0.85
C HIS A 305 -16.51 6.32 -1.39
N TYR A 306 -16.37 6.41 -2.72
CA TYR A 306 -15.17 6.94 -3.35
C TYR A 306 -15.52 8.14 -4.23
N GLY A 307 -16.33 7.93 -5.27
CA GLY A 307 -16.63 8.91 -6.31
C GLY A 307 -16.18 8.41 -7.68
N LEU A 308 -15.70 9.30 -8.53
CA LEU A 308 -15.14 8.95 -9.83
C LEU A 308 -13.61 8.84 -9.75
N VAL A 309 -13.04 7.92 -10.50
CA VAL A 309 -11.60 7.88 -10.81
C VAL A 309 -11.33 8.98 -11.83
N LYS A 310 -10.26 9.76 -11.63
CA LYS A 310 -9.88 10.88 -12.51
C LYS A 310 -8.44 10.80 -13.00
N SER A 311 -7.58 10.15 -12.21
CA SER A 311 -6.17 9.97 -12.52
C SER A 311 -5.88 8.52 -12.92
N LYS A 312 -4.63 8.27 -13.35
CA LYS A 312 -4.14 6.94 -13.71
C LYS A 312 -4.45 5.92 -12.61
N TYR A 313 -4.80 4.70 -13.00
CA TYR A 313 -5.19 3.66 -12.07
C TYR A 313 -4.60 2.30 -12.45
N VAL A 314 -4.54 1.44 -11.44
CA VAL A 314 -4.07 0.05 -11.54
C VAL A 314 -5.22 -0.88 -11.18
N VAL A 315 -5.46 -1.89 -12.02
CA VAL A 315 -6.42 -2.95 -11.79
C VAL A 315 -5.68 -4.20 -11.31
N LEU A 316 -5.94 -4.60 -10.07
CA LEU A 316 -5.31 -5.76 -9.43
C LEU A 316 -6.27 -6.94 -9.38
N ALA A 317 -5.76 -8.13 -9.68
CA ALA A 317 -6.50 -9.37 -9.52
C ALA A 317 -6.82 -9.65 -8.04
N GLY A 318 -8.07 -9.97 -7.78
CA GLY A 318 -8.59 -10.32 -6.46
C GLY A 318 -8.89 -9.14 -5.56
N SER A 319 -9.12 -9.45 -4.28
CA SER A 319 -9.37 -8.44 -3.26
C SER A 319 -8.07 -7.86 -2.70
N VAL A 320 -8.11 -6.56 -2.40
CA VAL A 320 -7.10 -5.88 -1.59
C VAL A 320 -7.72 -5.49 -0.25
N PHE A 321 -6.96 -5.58 0.84
CA PHE A 321 -7.46 -5.22 2.17
C PHE A 321 -7.61 -3.69 2.34
N GLY A 322 -8.42 -3.29 3.34
CA GLY A 322 -8.68 -1.89 3.65
C GLY A 322 -9.97 -1.35 3.03
N PRO A 323 -10.54 -0.25 3.56
CA PRO A 323 -11.71 0.43 2.99
C PRO A 323 -11.33 1.28 1.77
N PRO A 324 -12.31 1.80 0.99
CA PRO A 324 -12.09 2.85 0.00
C PRO A 324 -11.35 4.07 0.58
N LYS A 325 -10.67 4.84 -0.27
CA LYS A 325 -9.82 6.02 0.05
C LYS A 325 -8.59 5.72 0.92
N ARG A 326 -8.29 4.44 1.17
CA ARG A 326 -7.14 4.03 1.99
C ARG A 326 -5.85 4.10 1.13
N PRO A 327 -4.76 4.73 1.61
CA PRO A 327 -3.46 4.61 0.97
C PRO A 327 -2.98 3.15 1.03
N ILE A 328 -2.55 2.66 -0.12
CA ILE A 328 -1.98 1.34 -0.35
C ILE A 328 -0.63 1.55 -1.02
N VAL A 329 0.37 0.82 -0.56
CA VAL A 329 1.69 0.80 -1.21
C VAL A 329 1.77 -0.47 -2.04
N LEU A 330 1.97 -0.30 -3.35
CA LEU A 330 2.26 -1.35 -4.31
C LEU A 330 3.78 -1.46 -4.40
N ARG A 331 4.34 -2.62 -4.06
CA ARG A 331 5.78 -2.87 -4.11
C ARG A 331 6.04 -3.99 -5.10
N LEU A 332 7.19 -3.98 -5.76
CA LEU A 332 7.66 -5.14 -6.50
C LEU A 332 7.76 -6.38 -5.59
N PRO A 333 7.52 -7.59 -6.13
CA PRO A 333 7.34 -8.79 -5.33
C PRO A 333 8.66 -9.19 -4.68
N VAL A 334 8.65 -9.37 -3.35
CA VAL A 334 9.84 -9.86 -2.62
C VAL A 334 10.04 -11.36 -2.79
N ARG A 335 8.95 -12.08 -3.10
CA ARG A 335 8.95 -13.53 -3.31
C ARG A 335 8.12 -13.83 -4.56
N PRO A 336 8.65 -13.52 -5.75
CA PRO A 336 7.93 -13.78 -7.00
C PRO A 336 7.58 -15.27 -7.09
N PRO A 337 6.43 -15.61 -7.67
CA PRO A 337 6.09 -17.00 -7.97
C PRO A 337 7.06 -17.58 -9.01
N SER A 338 7.13 -18.91 -9.08
CA SER A 338 7.98 -19.62 -10.05
C SER A 338 7.57 -19.38 -11.50
N TRP A 339 6.28 -19.12 -11.72
CA TRP A 339 5.73 -18.78 -13.03
C TRP A 339 5.58 -17.27 -13.16
N GLU A 340 6.18 -16.70 -14.21
CA GLU A 340 6.00 -15.30 -14.59
C GLU A 340 5.13 -15.22 -15.85
N PRO A 341 4.08 -14.37 -15.86
CA PRO A 341 3.28 -14.17 -17.04
C PRO A 341 4.09 -13.49 -18.14
N ALA A 342 3.90 -13.91 -19.39
CA ALA A 342 4.53 -13.27 -20.55
C ALA A 342 4.07 -11.81 -20.73
N GLY A 343 2.87 -11.46 -20.24
CA GLY A 343 2.33 -10.11 -20.37
C GLY A 343 0.99 -9.90 -19.65
N PRO A 344 0.30 -8.78 -19.93
CA PRO A 344 -1.05 -8.55 -19.45
C PRO A 344 -2.02 -9.56 -20.07
N PRO A 345 -2.94 -10.15 -19.28
CA PRO A 345 -3.91 -11.09 -19.82
C PRO A 345 -4.93 -10.37 -20.71
N PRO A 346 -5.43 -11.02 -21.78
CA PRO A 346 -6.50 -10.45 -22.61
C PRO A 346 -7.78 -10.27 -21.79
N ILE A 347 -8.26 -9.03 -21.69
CA ILE A 347 -9.50 -8.69 -20.97
C ILE A 347 -10.62 -8.48 -22.00
N ASN A 348 -11.61 -9.37 -21.98
CA ASN A 348 -12.77 -9.29 -22.89
C ASN A 348 -13.83 -8.31 -22.37
N TYR A 349 -14.01 -8.25 -21.05
CA TYR A 349 -15.07 -7.45 -20.44
C TYR A 349 -14.68 -6.91 -19.07
N ILE A 350 -15.07 -5.66 -18.79
CA ILE A 350 -14.98 -5.01 -17.48
C ILE A 350 -16.38 -4.57 -17.07
N SER A 351 -16.82 -4.97 -15.89
CA SER A 351 -18.14 -4.59 -15.39
C SER A 351 -18.20 -3.14 -14.92
N LEU A 352 -18.94 -2.33 -15.67
CA LEU A 352 -19.24 -0.92 -15.38
C LEU A 352 -20.62 -0.70 -14.74
N SER A 353 -21.30 -1.79 -14.35
CA SER A 353 -22.61 -1.71 -13.68
C SER A 353 -22.51 -0.97 -12.34
N SER A 354 -23.58 -0.23 -12.00
CA SER A 354 -23.69 0.44 -10.71
C SER A 354 -23.49 -0.54 -9.56
N LYS A 355 -22.80 -0.08 -8.51
CA LYS A 355 -22.54 -0.89 -7.30
C LYS A 355 -23.42 -0.47 -6.11
N GLN A 356 -24.43 0.37 -6.34
CA GLN A 356 -25.31 0.90 -5.30
C GLN A 356 -26.53 0.00 -5.00
N GLY A 357 -26.80 -0.99 -5.85
CA GLY A 357 -27.94 -1.89 -5.77
C GLY A 357 -28.14 -2.59 -7.11
N ASN A 358 -29.18 -3.42 -7.20
CA ASN A 358 -29.68 -3.99 -8.46
C ASN A 358 -30.85 -3.16 -8.95
#